data_AF-A7MWY6-F1
#
_entry.id   AF-A7MWY6-F1
#
_cell.length_a   1.000
_cell.length_b   1.000
_cell.length_c   1.000
_cell.angle_alpha   90.00
_cell.angle_beta   90.00
_cell.angle_gamma   90.00
#
_symmetry.space_group_name_H-M   'P 1'
#
loop_
_entity.id
_entity.type
_entity.pdbx_description
1 polymer ?
#
loop_
_entity_poly.entity_id
_entity_poly.type
_entity_poly.pdbx_seq_one_letter_code
_entity_poly.pdbx_strand_id
1 'polypeptide(L)'
;MIIFRFSSLHLQVDSVYVLINHKELQTDSIKQGFSTLMSRDNKYILALPFPISFSYEDNNESRQFSAKLQAALPSSSGQNKSHQVEYGRAISNQDITLGGIRLEGDQSTSLFAFFKLYPYWQQCMTWRQHRRLEEVLNLARYASCSEERKALLNTLLHELAEQNILSILATEDLTLTIPSRVAGVEINTIGWCNFSKLWIQPH
;
A
#
# COMPACT_ATOMS: atom_id res chain seq x y z
N MET A 1 -3.45 -4.86 -41.41
CA MET A 1 -2.96 -5.19 -40.06
C MET A 1 -2.24 -3.97 -39.52
N ILE A 2 -2.89 -3.18 -38.64
CA ILE A 2 -2.27 -1.98 -38.05
C ILE A 2 -1.47 -2.46 -36.84
N ILE A 3 -0.13 -2.37 -36.93
CA ILE A 3 0.76 -2.66 -35.81
C ILE A 3 0.84 -1.39 -34.97
N PHE A 4 0.17 -1.38 -33.81
CA PHE A 4 0.35 -0.33 -32.81
C PHE A 4 1.70 -0.55 -32.12
N ARG A 5 2.64 0.37 -32.31
CA ARG A 5 3.88 0.41 -31.53
C ARG A 5 3.63 1.26 -30.29
N PHE A 6 4.11 0.79 -29.15
CA PHE A 6 4.05 1.51 -27.88
C PHE A 6 5.46 1.62 -27.31
N SER A 7 5.70 2.69 -26.56
CA SER A 7 6.88 2.85 -25.72
C SER A 7 6.46 2.81 -24.26
N SER A 8 7.21 2.10 -23.43
CA SER A 8 6.95 1.94 -21.99
C SER A 8 7.95 2.75 -21.17
N LEU A 9 7.46 3.53 -20.21
CA LEU A 9 8.26 4.25 -19.23
C LEU A 9 7.99 3.66 -17.83
N HIS A 10 9.04 3.39 -17.05
CA HIS A 10 8.92 2.78 -15.71
C HIS A 10 9.24 3.83 -14.63
N LEU A 11 8.36 3.99 -13.65
CA LEU A 11 8.49 4.93 -12.53
C LEU A 11 8.02 4.24 -11.25
N GLN A 12 8.72 4.33 -10.13
CA GLN A 12 8.21 3.77 -8.88
C GLN A 12 7.24 4.76 -8.23
N VAL A 13 5.95 4.43 -8.12
CA VAL A 13 4.91 5.42 -7.76
C VAL A 13 4.04 5.00 -6.57
N ASP A 14 3.92 3.71 -6.26
CA ASP A 14 3.01 3.25 -5.21
C ASP A 14 3.58 2.05 -4.44
N SER A 15 3.20 1.94 -3.16
CA SER A 15 3.45 0.75 -2.34
C SER A 15 2.14 0.21 -1.80
N VAL A 16 1.85 -1.06 -2.04
CA VAL A 16 0.67 -1.72 -1.48
C VAL A 16 1.00 -2.23 -0.09
N TYR A 17 0.15 -1.91 0.88
CA TYR A 17 0.32 -2.32 2.26
C TYR A 17 -0.84 -3.18 2.75
N VAL A 18 -0.53 -4.02 3.74
CA VAL A 18 -1.50 -4.60 4.66
C VAL A 18 -1.28 -4.03 6.04
N LEU A 19 -2.35 -3.56 6.66
CA LEU A 19 -2.38 -3.11 8.03
C LEU A 19 -3.29 -4.04 8.84
N ILE A 20 -2.74 -4.60 9.92
CA ILE A 20 -3.43 -5.49 10.83
C ILE A 20 -3.89 -4.67 12.03
N ASN A 21 -5.17 -4.31 12.03
CA ASN A 21 -5.77 -3.46 13.06
C ASN A 21 -6.16 -4.25 14.31
N HIS A 22 -6.48 -5.53 14.17
CA HIS A 22 -6.85 -6.37 15.30
C HIS A 22 -5.62 -7.02 15.96
N LYS A 23 -5.40 -6.74 17.25
CA LYS A 23 -4.19 -7.17 17.99
C LYS A 23 -3.96 -8.68 18.01
N GLU A 24 -5.02 -9.47 18.13
CA GLU A 24 -4.91 -10.95 18.11
C GLU A 24 -4.41 -11.50 16.76
N LEU A 25 -4.47 -10.70 15.69
CA LEU A 25 -3.92 -11.07 14.38
C LEU A 25 -2.46 -10.63 14.21
N GLN A 26 -1.90 -9.83 15.11
CA GLN A 26 -0.52 -9.30 15.03
C GLN A 26 0.51 -10.33 15.52
N THR A 27 0.54 -11.50 14.88
CA THR A 27 1.44 -12.61 15.24
C THR A 27 2.28 -13.04 14.05
N ASP A 28 3.44 -13.64 14.33
CA ASP A 28 4.34 -14.13 13.29
C ASP A 28 3.68 -15.20 12.42
N SER A 29 2.82 -16.05 13.01
CA SER A 29 2.07 -17.05 12.26
C SER A 29 1.15 -16.43 11.22
N ILE A 30 0.44 -15.35 11.58
CA ILE A 30 -0.46 -14.65 10.67
C ILE A 30 0.34 -13.92 9.60
N LYS A 31 1.42 -13.22 9.97
CA LYS A 31 2.31 -12.57 9.00
C LYS A 31 2.87 -13.56 7.99
N GLN A 32 3.37 -14.72 8.43
CA GLN A 32 3.86 -15.77 7.53
C GLN A 32 2.74 -16.33 6.64
N GLY A 33 1.51 -16.42 7.17
CA GLY A 33 0.34 -16.78 6.37
C GLY A 33 0.06 -15.77 5.25
N PHE A 34 0.11 -14.47 5.54
CA PHE A 34 -0.01 -13.42 4.52
C PHE A 34 1.13 -13.46 3.50
N SER A 35 2.39 -13.58 3.95
CA SER A 35 3.53 -13.72 3.04
C SER A 35 3.42 -14.94 2.13
N THR A 36 2.92 -16.07 2.65
CA THR A 36 2.66 -17.28 1.87
C THR A 36 1.53 -17.08 0.86
N LEU A 37 0.45 -16.42 1.27
CA LEU A 37 -0.68 -16.09 0.40
C LEU A 37 -0.24 -15.21 -0.78
N MET A 38 0.71 -14.29 -0.56
CA MET A 38 1.17 -13.37 -1.61
C MET A 38 2.17 -14.00 -2.58
N SER A 39 2.97 -14.96 -2.10
CA SER A 39 4.03 -15.60 -2.89
C SER A 39 3.58 -16.81 -3.70
N ARG A 40 2.39 -17.37 -3.46
CA ARG A 40 1.90 -18.58 -4.16
C ARG A 40 0.70 -18.26 -5.07
N ASP A 41 0.67 -18.91 -6.23
CA ASP A 41 -0.52 -18.95 -7.12
C ASP A 41 -1.54 -20.05 -6.73
N ASN A 42 -1.19 -20.87 -5.73
CA ASN A 42 -2.03 -22.00 -5.30
C ASN A 42 -2.97 -21.61 -4.15
N LYS A 43 -4.10 -22.34 -4.04
CA LYS A 43 -5.05 -22.24 -2.93
C LYS A 43 -4.34 -22.49 -1.59
N TYR A 44 -4.17 -21.44 -0.80
CA TYR A 44 -3.71 -21.47 0.58
C TYR A 44 -4.89 -21.11 1.47
N ILE A 45 -5.10 -21.82 2.57
CA ILE A 45 -6.13 -21.47 3.57
C ILE A 45 -5.43 -20.79 4.73
N LEU A 46 -5.83 -19.55 5.02
CA LEU A 46 -5.30 -18.79 6.14
C LEU A 46 -6.00 -19.25 7.43
N ALA A 47 -5.22 -19.81 8.35
CA ALA A 47 -5.72 -20.21 9.66
C ALA A 47 -5.92 -18.97 10.54
N LEU A 48 -7.16 -18.49 10.61
CA LEU A 48 -7.55 -17.36 11.44
C LEU A 48 -8.19 -17.82 12.74
N PRO A 49 -7.93 -17.13 13.86
CA PRO A 49 -8.53 -17.46 15.16
C PRO A 49 -10.04 -17.18 15.22
N PHE A 50 -10.54 -16.30 14.36
CA PHE A 50 -11.94 -15.91 14.27
C PHE A 50 -12.26 -15.36 12.86
N PRO A 51 -13.55 -15.24 12.50
CA PRO A 51 -13.95 -14.58 11.26
C PRO A 51 -13.58 -13.09 11.27
N ILE A 52 -13.04 -12.60 10.16
CA ILE A 52 -12.50 -11.24 10.05
C ILE A 52 -13.35 -10.34 9.16
N SER A 53 -13.32 -9.06 9.48
CA SER A 53 -13.71 -7.95 8.62
C SER A 53 -12.46 -7.30 8.03
N PHE A 54 -12.50 -6.98 6.74
CA PHE A 54 -11.40 -6.25 6.12
C PHE A 54 -11.88 -5.24 5.08
N SER A 55 -11.13 -4.16 4.93
CA SER A 55 -11.34 -3.18 3.87
C SER A 55 -10.21 -3.19 2.85
N TYR A 56 -10.51 -2.84 1.60
CA TYR A 56 -9.53 -2.69 0.55
C TYR A 56 -9.85 -1.47 -0.34
N GLU A 57 -8.83 -0.72 -0.72
CA GLU A 57 -8.99 0.41 -1.64
C GLU A 57 -9.35 -0.04 -3.06
N ASP A 58 -10.05 0.82 -3.79
CA ASP A 58 -10.47 0.58 -5.17
C ASP A 58 -9.33 0.76 -6.21
N ASN A 59 -8.20 0.08 -6.01
CA ASN A 59 -7.12 -0.04 -6.98
C ASN A 59 -6.92 -1.50 -7.42
N ASN A 60 -6.20 -1.72 -8.52
CA ASN A 60 -6.08 -3.04 -9.15
C ASN A 60 -5.49 -4.07 -8.18
N GLU A 61 -4.48 -3.67 -7.42
CA GLU A 61 -3.66 -4.53 -6.60
C GLU A 61 -4.37 -4.85 -5.30
N SER A 62 -4.99 -3.87 -4.66
CA SER A 62 -5.86 -4.09 -3.49
C SER A 62 -7.04 -4.99 -3.84
N ARG A 63 -7.59 -4.91 -5.07
CA ARG A 63 -8.61 -5.85 -5.58
C ARG A 63 -8.05 -7.27 -5.79
N GLN A 64 -6.84 -7.40 -6.32
CA GLN A 64 -6.21 -8.71 -6.51
C GLN A 64 -5.88 -9.36 -5.14
N PHE A 65 -5.32 -8.58 -4.22
CA PHE A 65 -5.01 -9.02 -2.86
C PHE A 65 -6.27 -9.37 -2.08
N SER A 66 -7.34 -8.57 -2.20
CA SER A 66 -8.62 -8.90 -1.56
C SER A 66 -9.23 -10.18 -2.12
N ALA A 67 -9.16 -10.42 -3.42
CA ALA A 67 -9.61 -11.67 -4.02
C ALA A 67 -8.81 -12.89 -3.51
N LYS A 68 -7.47 -12.75 -3.42
CA LYS A 68 -6.61 -13.79 -2.83
C LYS A 68 -6.97 -14.06 -1.38
N LEU A 69 -7.12 -13.00 -0.58
CA LEU A 69 -7.52 -13.13 0.83
C LEU A 69 -8.88 -13.80 0.94
N GLN A 70 -9.90 -13.34 0.23
CA GLN A 70 -11.24 -13.91 0.24
C GLN A 70 -11.24 -15.40 -0.11
N ALA A 71 -10.43 -15.81 -1.10
CA ALA A 71 -10.28 -17.21 -1.49
C ALA A 71 -9.54 -18.07 -0.44
N ALA A 72 -8.70 -17.44 0.38
CA ALA A 72 -7.95 -18.09 1.46
C ALA A 72 -8.74 -18.20 2.76
N LEU A 73 -9.87 -17.49 2.88
CA LEU A 73 -10.72 -17.56 4.04
C LEU A 73 -11.57 -18.84 4.02
N PRO A 74 -11.73 -19.53 5.17
CA PRO A 74 -12.50 -20.77 5.22
C PRO A 74 -13.98 -20.55 4.85
N SER A 75 -14.55 -21.40 3.98
CA SER A 75 -15.93 -21.23 3.50
C SER A 75 -17.01 -21.33 4.58
N SER A 76 -16.70 -21.93 5.74
CA SER A 76 -17.58 -21.99 6.91
C SER A 76 -17.75 -20.65 7.63
N SER A 77 -16.96 -19.64 7.25
CA SER A 77 -17.00 -18.30 7.85
C SER A 77 -17.87 -17.32 7.05
N GLY A 78 -19.18 -17.61 6.98
CA GLY A 78 -20.21 -16.67 6.52
C GLY A 78 -20.32 -15.37 7.35
N GLN A 79 -19.37 -15.15 8.25
CA GLN A 79 -19.20 -13.95 9.07
C GLN A 79 -18.07 -13.04 8.56
N ASN A 80 -17.22 -13.50 7.63
CA ASN A 80 -16.20 -12.62 7.07
C ASN A 80 -16.85 -11.54 6.22
N LYS A 81 -16.39 -10.30 6.36
CA LYS A 81 -16.91 -9.16 5.62
C LYS A 81 -15.79 -8.42 4.92
N SER A 82 -15.95 -8.21 3.62
CA SER A 82 -15.03 -7.39 2.83
C SER A 82 -15.71 -6.09 2.43
N HIS A 83 -15.04 -4.96 2.57
CA HIS A 83 -15.54 -3.65 2.15
C HIS A 83 -14.57 -2.97 1.20
N GLN A 84 -15.04 -2.68 -0.01
CA GLN A 84 -14.31 -1.82 -0.94
C GLN A 84 -14.48 -0.36 -0.53
N VAL A 85 -13.40 0.42 -0.61
CA VAL A 85 -13.40 1.85 -0.29
C VAL A 85 -12.73 2.66 -1.39
N GLU A 86 -13.09 3.93 -1.49
CA GLU A 86 -12.36 4.86 -2.33
C GLU A 86 -10.92 5.02 -1.83
N TYR A 87 -10.02 5.36 -2.75
CA TYR A 87 -8.61 5.61 -2.43
C TYR A 87 -8.45 6.67 -1.32
N GLY A 88 -7.59 6.39 -0.33
CA GLY A 88 -7.35 7.30 0.79
C GLY A 88 -8.48 7.38 1.82
N ARG A 89 -9.56 6.61 1.65
CA ARG A 89 -10.60 6.45 2.68
C ARG A 89 -10.28 5.27 3.57
N ALA A 90 -10.42 5.48 4.88
CA ALA A 90 -10.35 4.42 5.87
C ALA A 90 -11.73 4.20 6.50
N ILE A 91 -12.04 2.96 6.86
CA ILE A 91 -13.23 2.58 7.63
C ILE A 91 -12.77 2.10 9.01
N SER A 92 -13.50 2.50 10.07
CA SER A 92 -13.22 2.06 11.43
C SER A 92 -13.62 0.60 11.67
N ASN A 93 -13.07 0.00 12.72
CA ASN A 93 -13.44 -1.34 13.19
C ASN A 93 -13.32 -2.44 12.12
N GLN A 94 -12.38 -2.29 11.19
CA GLN A 94 -11.95 -3.40 10.31
C GLN A 94 -10.79 -4.11 10.98
N ASP A 95 -10.74 -5.44 10.91
CA ASP A 95 -9.63 -6.21 11.47
C ASP A 95 -8.36 -6.05 10.64
N ILE A 96 -8.52 -5.89 9.32
CA ILE A 96 -7.43 -5.70 8.35
C ILE A 96 -7.79 -4.58 7.35
N THR A 97 -6.80 -3.79 6.95
CA THR A 97 -6.91 -2.80 5.87
C THR A 97 -5.87 -3.07 4.80
N LEU A 98 -6.29 -3.11 3.55
CA LEU A 98 -5.45 -3.16 2.36
C LEU A 98 -5.54 -1.81 1.64
N GLY A 99 -4.41 -1.24 1.25
CA GLY A 99 -4.40 0.03 0.53
C GLY A 99 -3.05 0.33 -0.11
N GLY A 100 -2.97 1.49 -0.76
CA GLY A 100 -1.75 2.04 -1.35
C GLY A 100 -1.19 3.21 -0.56
N ILE A 101 0.13 3.29 -0.45
CA ILE A 101 0.87 4.48 -0.06
C ILE A 101 1.36 5.13 -1.36
N ARG A 102 0.80 6.30 -1.70
CA ARG A 102 1.24 7.06 -2.86
C ARG A 102 2.59 7.69 -2.65
N LEU A 103 3.53 7.41 -3.52
CA LEU A 103 4.83 8.08 -3.57
C LEU A 103 4.70 9.33 -4.45
N GLU A 104 4.44 10.48 -3.83
CA GLU A 104 4.34 11.78 -4.48
C GLU A 104 5.62 12.58 -4.20
N GLY A 105 6.54 12.54 -5.15
CA GLY A 105 7.77 13.32 -5.15
C GLY A 105 8.86 12.60 -4.38
N ASP A 106 8.75 12.67 -3.06
CA ASP A 106 9.73 12.13 -2.14
C ASP A 106 9.09 11.09 -1.22
N GLN A 107 9.71 9.91 -1.16
CA GLN A 107 9.25 8.79 -0.35
C GLN A 107 9.06 9.17 1.12
N SER A 108 9.94 10.00 1.67
CA SER A 108 9.86 10.40 3.08
C SER A 108 8.62 11.27 3.34
N THR A 109 8.27 12.15 2.41
CA THR A 109 7.07 12.99 2.49
C THR A 109 5.79 12.15 2.43
N SER A 110 5.75 11.19 1.52
CA SER A 110 4.64 10.24 1.38
C SER A 110 4.45 9.35 2.60
N LEU A 111 5.52 8.75 3.12
CA LEU A 111 5.46 7.95 4.34
C LEU A 111 5.02 8.78 5.54
N PHE A 112 5.56 10.00 5.67
CA PHE A 112 5.14 10.92 6.74
C PHE A 112 3.65 11.24 6.66
N ALA A 113 3.14 11.55 5.46
CA ALA A 113 1.73 11.82 5.25
C ALA A 113 0.86 10.60 5.59
N PHE A 114 1.24 9.41 5.13
CA PHE A 114 0.55 8.16 5.45
C PHE A 114 0.46 7.92 6.96
N PHE A 115 1.58 7.96 7.66
CA PHE A 115 1.60 7.74 9.11
C PHE A 115 0.85 8.83 9.89
N LYS A 116 0.83 10.08 9.39
CA LYS A 116 0.13 11.17 10.05
C LYS A 116 -1.38 11.16 9.81
N LEU A 117 -1.83 10.72 8.62
CA LEU A 117 -3.21 10.89 8.17
C LEU A 117 -4.08 9.65 8.41
N TYR A 118 -3.50 8.46 8.56
CA TYR A 118 -4.29 7.27 8.86
C TYR A 118 -4.93 7.40 10.27
N PRO A 119 -6.27 7.38 10.38
CA PRO A 119 -6.96 7.87 11.58
C PRO A 119 -7.05 6.84 12.72
N TYR A 120 -6.69 5.57 12.48
CA TYR A 120 -6.98 4.48 13.42
C TYR A 120 -5.75 3.89 14.12
N TRP A 121 -4.57 4.51 14.01
CA TRP A 121 -3.35 3.99 14.63
C TRP A 121 -3.49 3.66 16.11
N GLN A 122 -4.18 4.52 16.88
CA GLN A 122 -4.39 4.31 18.32
C GLN A 122 -5.17 3.02 18.62
N GLN A 123 -6.09 2.62 17.73
CA GLN A 123 -6.89 1.41 17.88
C GLN A 123 -6.06 0.17 17.53
N CYS A 124 -5.24 0.26 16.49
CA CYS A 124 -4.38 -0.82 16.00
C CYS A 124 -3.25 -1.16 16.96
N MET A 125 -2.82 -0.21 17.79
CA MET A 125 -1.58 -0.30 18.56
C MET A 125 -1.80 -0.41 20.07
N THR A 126 -0.81 -0.95 20.78
CA THR A 126 -0.68 -0.69 22.23
C THR A 126 -0.32 0.78 22.47
N TRP A 127 -0.56 1.27 23.68
CA TRP A 127 -0.20 2.65 24.03
C TRP A 127 1.29 2.95 23.83
N ARG A 128 2.18 1.97 24.06
CA ARG A 128 3.64 2.13 23.87
C ARG A 128 3.99 2.28 22.39
N GLN A 129 3.39 1.46 21.54
CA GLN A 129 3.61 1.50 20.09
C GLN A 129 3.07 2.80 19.49
N HIS A 130 1.87 3.23 19.91
CA HIS A 130 1.30 4.50 19.46
C HIS A 130 2.17 5.68 19.87
N ARG A 131 2.60 5.73 21.14
CA ARG A 131 3.51 6.77 21.62
C ARG A 131 4.82 6.79 20.84
N ARG A 132 5.39 5.62 20.53
CA ARG A 132 6.59 5.49 19.70
C ARG A 132 6.37 6.06 18.29
N LEU A 133 5.23 5.75 17.66
CA LEU A 133 4.85 6.33 16.37
C LEU A 133 4.78 7.86 16.45
N GLU A 134 4.12 8.43 17.46
CA GLU A 134 4.02 9.88 17.65
C GLU A 134 5.38 10.54 17.87
N GLU A 135 6.24 9.91 18.68
CA GLU A 135 7.61 10.37 18.92
C GLU A 135 8.44 10.41 17.63
N VAL A 136 8.39 9.35 16.82
CA VAL A 136 9.12 9.31 15.54
C VAL A 136 8.55 10.33 14.55
N LEU A 137 7.23 10.50 14.48
CA LEU A 137 6.63 11.54 13.62
C LEU A 137 6.99 12.94 14.08
N ASN A 138 7.15 13.17 15.38
CA ASN A 138 7.63 14.45 15.88
C ASN A 138 9.09 14.69 15.47
N LEU A 139 9.97 13.70 15.64
CA LEU A 139 11.37 13.79 15.20
C LEU A 139 11.48 14.02 13.70
N ALA A 140 10.75 13.26 12.88
CA ALA A 140 10.77 13.38 11.42
C ALA A 140 10.29 14.75 10.93
N ARG A 141 9.35 15.38 11.66
CA ARG A 141 8.88 16.75 11.36
C ARG A 141 9.98 17.80 11.55
N TYR A 142 10.82 17.62 12.57
CA TYR A 142 11.88 18.56 12.94
C TYR A 142 13.28 18.14 12.47
N ALA A 143 13.41 17.04 11.72
CA ALA A 143 14.66 16.57 11.16
C ALA A 143 15.32 17.66 10.30
N SER A 144 16.65 17.78 10.43
CA SER A 144 17.41 18.90 9.86
C SER A 144 17.72 18.69 8.37
N CYS A 145 17.67 17.45 7.89
CA CYS A 145 17.88 17.10 6.49
C CYS A 145 16.97 15.96 6.02
N SER A 146 16.87 15.79 4.70
CA SER A 146 16.03 14.76 4.06
C SER A 146 16.45 13.34 4.42
N GLU A 147 17.75 13.06 4.50
CA GLU A 147 18.26 11.72 4.81
C GLU A 147 17.92 11.27 6.23
N GLU A 148 18.01 12.18 7.20
CA GLU A 148 17.62 11.91 8.59
C GLU A 148 16.12 11.58 8.67
N ARG A 149 15.27 12.40 8.03
CA ARG A 149 13.83 12.14 7.96
C ARG A 149 13.53 10.79 7.34
N LYS A 150 14.17 10.47 6.22
CA LYS A 150 14.01 9.20 5.52
C LYS A 150 14.42 8.02 6.40
N ALA A 151 15.56 8.13 7.08
CA ALA A 151 16.03 7.10 8.01
C ALA A 151 15.01 6.85 9.13
N LEU A 152 14.52 7.90 9.79
CA LEU A 152 13.51 7.81 10.86
C LEU A 152 12.22 7.09 10.39
N LEU A 153 11.71 7.44 9.22
CA LEU A 153 10.48 6.86 8.68
C LEU A 153 10.66 5.42 8.20
N ASN A 154 11.82 5.10 7.62
CA ASN A 154 12.14 3.72 7.25
C ASN A 154 12.35 2.84 8.48
N THR A 155 12.97 3.36 9.54
CA THR A 155 13.06 2.67 10.82
C THR A 155 11.67 2.42 11.41
N LEU A 156 10.77 3.42 11.39
CA LEU A 156 9.39 3.23 11.84
C LEU A 156 8.67 2.15 11.01
N LEU A 157 8.80 2.20 9.68
CA LEU A 157 8.20 1.18 8.80
C LEU A 157 8.72 -0.23 9.14
N HIS A 158 10.01 -0.38 9.41
CA HIS A 158 10.62 -1.64 9.83
C HIS A 158 10.11 -2.09 11.20
N GLU A 159 10.09 -1.21 12.20
CA GLU A 159 9.57 -1.49 13.54
C GLU A 159 8.12 -2.00 13.48
N LEU A 160 7.26 -1.36 12.68
CA LEU A 160 5.87 -1.77 12.51
C LEU A 160 5.72 -3.12 11.79
N ALA A 161 6.64 -3.43 10.87
CA ALA A 161 6.70 -4.72 10.20
C ALA A 161 7.16 -5.83 11.14
N GLU A 162 8.16 -5.59 11.98
CA GLU A 162 8.61 -6.52 13.03
C GLU A 162 7.51 -6.78 14.07
N GLN A 163 6.70 -5.78 14.37
CA GLN A 163 5.57 -5.88 15.29
C GLN A 163 4.31 -6.50 14.67
N ASN A 164 4.36 -6.95 13.42
CA ASN A 164 3.23 -7.54 12.69
C ASN A 164 2.03 -6.58 12.56
N ILE A 165 2.26 -5.26 12.57
CA ILE A 165 1.21 -4.25 12.45
C ILE A 165 1.01 -3.86 10.99
N LEU A 166 2.09 -3.47 10.32
CA LEU A 166 2.07 -2.96 8.95
C LEU A 166 3.09 -3.72 8.11
N SER A 167 2.73 -4.16 6.91
CA SER A 167 3.69 -4.76 5.98
C SER A 167 3.44 -4.27 4.57
N ILE A 168 4.52 -3.96 3.87
CA ILE A 168 4.48 -3.68 2.42
C ILE A 168 4.41 -5.02 1.70
N LEU A 169 3.34 -5.23 0.94
CA LEU A 169 3.08 -6.45 0.19
C LEU A 169 3.73 -6.42 -1.20
N ALA A 170 3.72 -5.25 -1.82
CA ALA A 170 4.30 -5.01 -3.13
C ALA A 170 4.73 -3.54 -3.24
N THR A 171 5.77 -3.32 -4.03
CA THR A 171 6.17 -1.99 -4.48
C THR A 171 6.03 -1.96 -5.99
N GLU A 172 5.38 -0.94 -6.53
CA GLU A 172 5.04 -0.89 -7.94
C GLU A 172 5.90 0.09 -8.72
N ASP A 173 6.28 -0.38 -9.91
CA ASP A 173 6.68 0.46 -11.02
C ASP A 173 5.44 0.79 -11.86
N LEU A 174 4.97 2.04 -11.79
CA LEU A 174 4.08 2.63 -12.75
C LEU A 174 4.69 2.51 -14.15
N THR A 175 4.03 1.70 -14.97
CA THR A 175 4.36 1.58 -16.39
C THR A 175 3.37 2.39 -17.22
N LEU A 176 3.84 3.49 -17.80
CA LEU A 176 3.02 4.29 -18.72
C LEU A 176 3.23 3.80 -20.15
N THR A 177 2.13 3.36 -20.77
CA THR A 177 2.12 2.89 -22.16
C THR A 177 1.61 4.01 -23.06
N ILE A 178 2.50 4.56 -23.89
CA ILE A 178 2.20 5.71 -24.75
C ILE A 178 2.08 5.23 -26.19
N PRO A 179 1.02 5.57 -26.92
CA PRO A 179 0.93 5.29 -28.36
C PRO A 179 2.09 5.96 -29.10
N SER A 180 2.77 5.25 -30.00
CA SER A 180 3.97 5.77 -30.70
C SER A 180 3.75 7.08 -31.46
N ARG A 181 2.49 7.42 -31.77
CA ARG A 181 2.12 8.66 -32.45
C ARG A 181 2.10 9.88 -31.54
N VAL A 182 2.06 9.69 -30.22
CA VAL A 182 2.06 10.78 -29.25
C VAL A 182 3.52 11.15 -28.97
N ALA A 183 3.88 12.37 -29.33
CA ALA A 183 5.20 12.96 -29.11
C ALA A 183 5.13 14.10 -28.09
N GLY A 184 6.31 14.51 -27.59
CA GLY A 184 6.41 15.54 -26.55
C GLY A 184 6.06 15.03 -25.15
N VAL A 185 6.01 13.71 -24.96
CA VAL A 185 5.73 13.12 -23.64
C VAL A 185 6.91 13.33 -22.71
N GLU A 186 6.73 14.24 -21.78
CA GLU A 186 7.58 14.40 -20.61
C GLU A 186 6.78 13.98 -19.38
N ILE A 187 7.21 12.89 -18.74
CA ILE A 187 6.66 12.43 -17.47
C ILE A 187 7.71 12.70 -16.40
N ASN A 188 7.32 13.37 -15.33
CA ASN A 188 8.21 13.59 -14.20
C ASN A 188 8.36 12.32 -13.34
N THR A 189 9.20 12.39 -12.30
CA THR A 189 9.49 11.24 -11.42
C THR A 189 8.28 10.72 -10.63
N ILE A 190 7.13 11.38 -10.72
CA ILE A 190 5.91 11.07 -9.97
C ILE A 190 4.74 10.67 -10.88
N GLY A 191 5.02 10.41 -12.16
CA GLY A 191 4.02 9.91 -13.11
C GLY A 191 3.12 10.98 -13.73
N TRP A 192 3.37 12.27 -13.49
CA TRP A 192 2.58 13.35 -14.08
C TRP A 192 3.13 13.75 -15.45
N CYS A 193 2.22 13.83 -16.42
CA CYS A 193 2.51 14.28 -17.78
C CYS A 193 1.99 15.71 -18.00
N ASN A 194 2.82 16.56 -18.61
CA ASN A 194 2.38 17.88 -19.03
C ASN A 194 1.62 17.82 -20.36
N PHE A 195 0.28 17.80 -20.30
CA PHE A 195 -0.58 17.70 -21.49
C PHE A 195 -0.37 18.83 -22.52
N SER A 196 0.05 20.02 -22.08
CA SER A 196 0.29 21.16 -22.99
C SER A 196 1.50 20.97 -23.91
N LYS A 197 2.37 20.00 -23.60
CA LYS A 197 3.53 19.64 -24.42
C LYS A 197 3.26 18.45 -25.35
N LEU A 198 2.08 17.85 -25.30
CA LEU A 198 1.77 16.69 -26.14
C LEU A 198 1.32 17.11 -27.54
N TRP A 199 1.78 16.39 -28.55
CA TRP A 199 1.25 16.51 -29.91
C TRP A 199 1.23 15.16 -30.63
N ILE A 200 0.40 15.06 -31.67
CA ILE A 200 0.33 13.86 -32.51
C ILE A 200 1.27 14.04 -33.70
N GLN A 201 2.18 13.10 -33.91
CA GLN A 201 3.06 13.10 -35.08
C GLN A 201 2.23 13.01 -36.37
N PRO A 202 2.55 13.85 -37.38
CA PRO A 202 2.00 13.68 -38.73
C PRO A 202 2.42 12.31 -39.29
N HIS A 203 1.58 11.76 -40.16
CA HIS A 203 1.80 10.45 -40.78
C HIS A 203 3.09 10.35 -41.58
#